data_AF-A0AAV2D9M5-F1
#
_entry.id   AF-A0AAV2D9M5-F1
#
_cell.length_a   1.000
_cell.length_b   1.000
_cell.length_c   1.000
_cell.angle_alpha   90.00
_cell.angle_beta   90.00
_cell.angle_gamma   90.00
#
_symmetry.space_group_name_H-M   'P 1'
#
loop_
_entity.id
_entity.type
_entity.pdbx_description
1 polymer ?
#
loop_
_entity_poly.entity_id
_entity_poly.type
_entity_poly.pdbx_seq_one_letter_code
_entity_poly.pdbx_strand_id
1 'polypeptide(L)'
;MLAHKWSYKVGLHGLIANNNRRHVTHWRKDNLVINRRMTWYEASFEAPLGSDPVVVDLKGMGKGVGWVNGHNVGRYWPSYLTPNDCCNNTCDYRGPNSSEKCNTNCGHPTQRWYHVPCSFLKDSGNSLVLFEEFGGNPSSISFQTVVVGSVFSHVEEKNTLELSCSEERPISAIEFASFGSPQGACGSTSIFTKGSCDSNKDVLSLIKKHYKK
;
A
#
# COMPACT_ATOMS: atom_id res chain seq x y z
N MET A 1 -22.60 11.69 -49.65
CA MET A 1 -21.97 11.41 -48.33
C MET A 1 -20.54 11.91 -48.39
N LEU A 2 -20.15 12.83 -47.50
CA LEU A 2 -18.75 13.26 -47.38
C LEU A 2 -17.98 12.17 -46.62
N ALA A 3 -16.97 11.59 -47.27
CA ALA A 3 -16.09 10.61 -46.64
C ALA A 3 -14.93 11.35 -45.95
N HIS A 4 -14.80 11.16 -44.64
CA HIS A 4 -13.69 11.71 -43.86
C HIS A 4 -12.55 10.71 -43.74
N LYS A 5 -11.33 11.16 -43.99
CA LYS A 5 -10.11 10.34 -43.88
C LYS A 5 -9.64 10.31 -42.42
N TRP A 6 -9.64 9.12 -41.83
CA TRP A 6 -9.10 8.88 -40.49
C TRP A 6 -7.72 8.24 -40.57
N SER A 7 -6.84 8.59 -39.63
CA SER A 7 -5.56 7.92 -39.42
C SER A 7 -5.52 7.33 -38.01
N TYR A 8 -4.90 6.18 -37.85
CA TYR A 8 -4.78 5.48 -36.58
C TYR A 8 -3.30 5.24 -36.27
N LYS A 9 -2.97 5.25 -34.97
CA LYS A 9 -1.65 4.85 -34.47
C LYS A 9 -1.86 4.04 -33.20
N VAL A 10 -1.41 2.79 -33.22
CA VAL A 10 -1.52 1.89 -32.08
C VAL A 10 -0.35 2.11 -31.13
N GLY A 11 -0.66 2.22 -29.83
CA GLY A 11 0.35 2.28 -28.77
C GLY A 11 1.05 3.62 -28.61
N LEU A 12 2.07 3.63 -27.77
CA LEU A 12 2.80 4.83 -27.35
C LEU A 12 4.22 4.81 -27.88
N HIS A 13 4.69 5.97 -28.32
CA HIS A 13 6.10 6.18 -28.59
C HIS A 13 6.88 6.17 -27.26
N GLY A 14 7.94 5.38 -27.18
CA GLY A 14 8.71 5.16 -25.93
C GLY A 14 8.43 3.81 -25.25
N LEU A 15 7.25 3.21 -25.43
CA LEU A 15 6.91 1.92 -24.81
C LEU A 15 7.78 0.77 -25.34
N ILE A 16 8.01 0.75 -26.66
CA ILE A 16 8.89 -0.24 -27.33
C ILE A 16 10.37 0.00 -26.97
N ALA A 17 10.74 1.25 -26.69
CA ALA A 17 12.09 1.64 -26.36
C ALA A 17 12.47 1.35 -24.89
N ASN A 18 11.49 1.16 -24.00
CA ASN A 18 11.75 0.70 -22.64
C ASN A 18 12.15 -0.80 -22.59
N ASN A 19 11.62 -1.61 -23.51
CA ASN A 19 12.03 -3.02 -23.66
C ASN A 19 13.40 -3.17 -24.33
N ASN A 20 13.74 -2.25 -25.24
CA ASN A 20 15.04 -2.19 -25.90
C ASN A 20 15.65 -0.81 -25.65
N ARG A 21 16.44 -0.65 -24.58
CA ARG A 21 17.16 0.57 -24.12
C ARG A 21 17.99 1.31 -25.19
N ARG A 22 17.97 0.86 -26.45
CA ARG A 22 18.68 1.42 -27.61
C ARG A 22 17.94 2.59 -28.30
N HIS A 23 16.68 2.87 -27.96
CA HIS A 23 15.86 3.84 -28.73
C HIS A 23 15.29 5.04 -27.93
N VAL A 24 15.53 5.16 -26.62
CA VAL A 24 15.20 6.40 -25.87
C VAL A 24 16.42 7.31 -25.86
N THR A 25 16.55 8.19 -26.86
CA THR A 25 17.83 8.86 -27.13
C THR A 25 18.08 10.14 -26.33
N HIS A 26 17.09 10.74 -25.65
CA HIS A 26 17.31 12.01 -24.94
C HIS A 26 16.49 12.17 -23.65
N TRP A 27 16.90 11.48 -22.57
CA TRP A 27 16.45 11.85 -21.22
C TRP A 27 16.99 13.24 -20.85
N ARG A 28 16.13 14.08 -20.28
CA ARG A 28 16.52 15.41 -19.78
C ARG A 28 16.61 15.36 -18.26
N LYS A 29 17.77 15.75 -17.71
CA LYS A 29 18.00 15.85 -16.27
C LYS A 29 17.68 17.24 -15.72
N ASP A 30 17.90 18.27 -16.53
CA ASP A 30 17.71 19.67 -16.12
C ASP A 30 16.25 20.10 -16.33
N ASN A 31 15.71 20.86 -15.37
CA ASN A 31 14.34 21.39 -15.36
C ASN A 31 13.28 20.29 -15.54
N LEU A 32 13.13 19.45 -14.51
CA LEU A 32 12.14 18.38 -14.48
C LEU A 32 10.76 18.92 -14.83
N VAL A 33 10.22 18.42 -15.94
CA VAL A 33 8.89 18.82 -16.38
C VAL A 33 7.86 18.14 -15.49
N ILE A 34 7.05 18.91 -14.78
CA ILE A 34 5.97 18.40 -13.93
C ILE A 34 4.61 18.71 -14.54
N ASN A 35 3.57 17.95 -14.16
CA ASN A 35 2.17 18.17 -14.58
C ASN A 35 1.95 18.19 -16.10
N ARG A 36 2.87 17.59 -16.87
CA ARG A 36 2.73 17.42 -18.31
C ARG A 36 2.19 16.03 -18.62
N ARG A 37 1.11 15.98 -19.40
CA ARG A 37 0.52 14.74 -19.93
C ARG A 37 1.50 14.03 -20.87
N MET A 38 1.40 12.70 -20.90
CA MET A 38 2.19 11.83 -21.77
C MET A 38 3.71 12.01 -21.57
N THR A 39 4.16 12.00 -20.31
CA THR A 39 5.57 12.21 -19.94
C THR A 39 6.18 10.92 -19.41
N TRP A 40 7.43 10.64 -19.80
CA TRP A 40 8.22 9.56 -19.23
C TRP A 40 9.14 10.12 -18.14
N TYR A 41 9.20 9.43 -17.01
CA TYR A 41 10.14 9.71 -15.93
C TYR A 41 11.02 8.49 -15.68
N GLU A 42 12.28 8.73 -15.35
CA GLU A 42 13.23 7.71 -14.92
C GLU A 42 13.98 8.23 -13.69
N ALA A 43 14.16 7.35 -12.71
CA ALA A 43 14.92 7.62 -11.50
C ALA A 43 15.73 6.39 -11.10
N SER A 44 16.84 6.61 -10.40
CA SER A 44 17.61 5.56 -9.74
C SER A 44 17.35 5.58 -8.24
N PHE A 45 17.31 4.42 -7.60
CA PHE A 45 17.06 4.30 -6.16
C PHE A 45 17.78 3.09 -5.55
N GLU A 46 17.98 3.16 -4.24
CA GLU A 46 18.50 2.06 -3.43
C GLU A 46 17.32 1.26 -2.86
N ALA A 47 17.45 -0.07 -2.82
CA ALA A 47 16.40 -0.92 -2.26
C ALA A 47 16.29 -0.68 -0.75
N PRO A 48 15.05 -0.67 -0.18
CA PRO A 48 14.89 -0.68 1.27
C PRO A 48 15.59 -1.90 1.89
N LEU A 49 16.19 -1.73 3.07
CA LEU A 49 16.86 -2.81 3.78
C LEU A 49 15.85 -3.81 4.35
N GLY A 50 16.22 -5.10 4.37
CA GLY A 50 15.45 -6.18 4.98
C GLY A 50 14.71 -7.07 3.98
N SER A 51 13.88 -7.97 4.50
CA SER A 51 13.08 -8.94 3.74
C SER A 51 11.62 -8.48 3.53
N ASP A 52 11.31 -7.24 3.91
CA ASP A 52 9.94 -6.75 3.99
C ASP A 52 9.32 -6.47 2.61
N PRO A 53 8.02 -6.74 2.42
CA PRO A 53 7.33 -6.39 1.19
C PRO A 53 7.52 -4.91 0.86
N VAL A 54 7.93 -4.63 -0.38
CA VAL A 54 8.21 -3.27 -0.84
C VAL A 54 7.02 -2.72 -1.61
N VAL A 55 6.70 -1.46 -1.35
CA VAL A 55 5.74 -0.67 -2.13
C VAL A 55 6.39 0.62 -2.61
N VAL A 56 5.92 1.10 -3.76
CA VAL A 56 6.16 2.48 -4.20
C VAL A 56 4.90 3.32 -3.92
N ASP A 57 5.06 4.39 -3.15
CA ASP A 57 4.05 5.43 -2.95
C ASP A 57 4.14 6.39 -4.13
N LEU A 58 3.14 6.33 -5.02
CA LEU A 58 3.07 7.18 -6.22
C LEU A 58 2.27 8.47 -5.95
N LYS A 59 2.26 8.95 -4.70
CA LYS A 59 1.67 10.25 -4.36
C LYS A 59 2.23 11.36 -5.24
N GLY A 60 1.33 12.23 -5.70
CA GLY A 60 1.65 13.33 -6.62
C GLY A 60 1.57 12.95 -8.10
N MET A 61 1.47 11.66 -8.42
CA MET A 61 1.28 11.18 -9.80
C MET A 61 -0.20 11.20 -10.22
N GLY A 62 -0.44 11.07 -11.52
CA GLY A 62 -1.76 11.10 -12.11
C GLY A 62 -2.27 9.69 -12.41
N LYS A 63 -1.99 9.22 -13.63
CA LYS A 63 -2.38 7.91 -14.14
C LYS A 63 -1.28 7.41 -15.06
N GLY A 64 -0.95 6.13 -15.02
CA GLY A 64 0.15 5.64 -15.81
C GLY A 64 0.47 4.17 -15.67
N VAL A 65 1.69 3.83 -16.07
CA VAL A 65 2.26 2.48 -15.97
C VAL A 65 3.69 2.60 -15.46
N GLY A 66 4.11 1.68 -14.59
CA GLY A 66 5.44 1.69 -14.00
C GLY A 66 6.26 0.43 -14.30
N TRP A 67 7.58 0.59 -14.27
CA TRP A 67 8.55 -0.50 -14.35
C TRP A 67 9.64 -0.32 -13.31
N VAL A 68 10.03 -1.42 -12.66
CA VAL A 68 11.20 -1.50 -11.78
C VAL A 68 12.19 -2.47 -12.41
N ASN A 69 13.40 -2.01 -12.67
CA ASN A 69 14.46 -2.80 -13.32
C ASN A 69 14.03 -3.47 -14.64
N GLY A 70 13.10 -2.85 -15.37
CA GLY A 70 12.53 -3.39 -16.62
C GLY A 70 11.32 -4.32 -16.43
N HIS A 71 11.02 -4.73 -15.19
CA HIS A 71 9.82 -5.50 -14.87
C HIS A 71 8.62 -4.58 -14.68
N ASN A 72 7.51 -4.88 -15.35
CA ASN A 72 6.28 -4.10 -15.26
C ASN A 72 5.62 -4.31 -13.88
N VAL A 73 5.41 -3.22 -13.14
CA VAL A 73 4.76 -3.25 -11.81
C VAL A 73 3.27 -2.91 -11.86
N GLY A 74 2.72 -2.70 -13.07
CA GLY A 74 1.31 -2.52 -13.33
C GLY A 74 0.91 -1.09 -13.65
N ARG A 75 -0.42 -0.89 -13.74
CA ARG A 75 -1.03 0.42 -13.96
C ARG A 75 -1.20 1.12 -12.61
N TYR A 76 -0.96 2.43 -12.61
CA TYR A 76 -1.22 3.27 -11.45
C TYR A 76 -2.26 4.33 -11.77
N TRP A 77 -3.06 4.72 -10.78
CA TRP A 77 -4.01 5.83 -10.88
C TRP A 77 -4.31 6.50 -9.53
N PRO A 78 -3.29 7.04 -8.83
CA PRO A 78 -3.47 7.65 -7.52
C PRO A 78 -4.26 8.98 -7.56
N SER A 79 -4.46 9.60 -8.73
CA SER A 79 -5.36 10.77 -8.84
C SER A 79 -6.85 10.42 -8.86
N TYR A 80 -7.21 9.14 -9.01
CA TYR A 80 -8.59 8.69 -8.94
C TYR A 80 -8.99 8.46 -7.49
N LEU A 81 -9.80 9.38 -6.97
CA LEU A 81 -10.24 9.35 -5.58
C LEU A 81 -11.55 8.56 -5.45
N THR A 82 -11.66 7.80 -4.37
CA THR A 82 -12.92 7.22 -3.91
C THR A 82 -13.91 8.33 -3.50
N PRO A 83 -15.24 8.12 -3.58
CA PRO A 83 -16.22 9.06 -3.04
C PRO A 83 -15.95 9.39 -1.57
N ASN A 84 -16.38 10.56 -1.09
CA ASN A 84 -16.22 10.91 0.32
C ASN A 84 -17.16 10.09 1.22
N ASP A 85 -18.38 9.83 0.75
CA ASP A 85 -19.44 9.18 1.54
C ASP A 85 -19.53 7.66 1.32
N CYS A 86 -18.45 7.00 0.91
CA CYS A 86 -18.47 5.56 0.65
C CYS A 86 -18.21 4.67 1.89
N CYS A 87 -17.80 5.26 3.02
CA CYS A 87 -17.42 4.57 4.25
C CYS A 87 -18.56 4.67 5.25
N ASN A 88 -18.89 3.56 5.91
CA ASN A 88 -19.68 3.62 7.13
C ASN A 88 -18.75 3.78 8.34
N ASN A 89 -19.15 4.58 9.31
CA ASN A 89 -18.43 4.74 10.58
C ASN A 89 -18.48 3.47 11.43
N THR A 90 -19.41 2.55 11.14
CA THR A 90 -19.54 1.27 11.82
C THR A 90 -19.53 0.12 10.82
N CYS A 91 -18.71 -0.89 11.10
CA CYS A 91 -18.70 -2.18 10.39
C CYS A 91 -18.90 -3.28 11.44
N ASP A 92 -20.11 -3.84 11.48
CA ASP A 92 -20.42 -5.00 12.32
C ASP A 92 -20.43 -6.26 11.45
N TYR A 93 -19.67 -7.28 11.85
CA TYR A 93 -19.65 -8.56 11.14
C TYR A 93 -21.02 -9.25 11.17
N ARG A 94 -21.87 -8.96 12.16
CA ARG A 94 -23.22 -9.51 12.30
C ARG A 94 -24.18 -8.88 11.30
N GLY A 95 -25.22 -9.62 10.95
CA GLY A 95 -26.28 -9.17 10.03
C GLY A 95 -25.93 -9.31 8.55
N PRO A 96 -26.81 -8.82 7.64
CA PRO A 96 -26.65 -8.97 6.20
C PRO A 96 -25.30 -8.42 5.73
N ASN A 97 -24.67 -9.12 4.78
CA ASN A 97 -23.38 -8.74 4.21
C ASN A 97 -23.56 -8.17 2.80
N SER A 98 -22.85 -7.10 2.46
CA SER A 98 -22.76 -6.55 1.12
C SER A 98 -21.33 -6.05 0.86
N SER A 99 -20.97 -5.85 -0.40
CA SER A 99 -19.65 -5.33 -0.79
C SER A 99 -19.36 -3.95 -0.21
N GLU A 100 -20.40 -3.15 0.06
CA GLU A 100 -20.29 -1.76 0.52
C GLU A 100 -20.30 -1.65 2.05
N LYS A 101 -20.68 -2.72 2.77
CA LYS A 101 -20.95 -2.71 4.21
C LYS A 101 -19.77 -2.18 5.03
N CYS A 102 -18.56 -2.53 4.63
CA CYS A 102 -17.32 -2.29 5.37
C CYS A 102 -16.24 -1.65 4.50
N ASN A 103 -16.65 -0.78 3.58
CA ASN A 103 -15.71 0.01 2.79
C ASN A 103 -14.83 0.87 3.70
N THR A 104 -13.58 1.03 3.29
CA THR A 104 -12.58 1.90 3.95
C THR A 104 -11.96 2.85 2.93
N ASN A 105 -11.12 3.78 3.39
CA ASN A 105 -10.30 4.65 2.53
C ASN A 105 -11.11 5.61 1.62
N CYS A 106 -12.25 6.11 2.09
CA CYS A 106 -13.04 7.11 1.36
C CYS A 106 -12.38 8.50 1.34
N GLY A 107 -12.64 9.27 0.27
CA GLY A 107 -11.97 10.54 0.00
C GLY A 107 -10.47 10.43 -0.35
N HIS A 108 -9.93 9.22 -0.49
CA HIS A 108 -8.52 8.97 -0.77
C HIS A 108 -8.32 8.30 -2.14
N PRO A 109 -7.07 8.24 -2.66
CA PRO A 109 -6.78 7.48 -3.86
C PRO A 109 -7.27 6.03 -3.74
N THR A 110 -7.93 5.51 -4.78
CA THR A 110 -8.37 4.10 -4.83
C THR A 110 -7.21 3.14 -4.60
N GLN A 111 -6.03 3.50 -5.10
CA GLN A 111 -4.78 2.86 -4.75
C GLN A 111 -3.64 3.89 -4.74
N ARG A 112 -2.97 4.02 -3.59
CA ARG A 112 -1.81 4.91 -3.42
C ARG A 112 -0.48 4.18 -3.48
N TRP A 113 -0.43 3.00 -2.86
CA TRP A 113 0.76 2.16 -2.78
C TRP A 113 0.70 1.03 -3.81
N TYR A 114 1.78 0.86 -4.55
CA TYR A 114 1.89 -0.13 -5.61
C TYR A 114 2.98 -1.13 -5.25
N HIS A 115 2.62 -2.41 -5.21
CA HIS A 115 3.52 -3.48 -4.78
C HIS A 115 4.68 -3.67 -5.78
N VAL A 116 5.89 -3.79 -5.23
CA VAL A 116 7.11 -4.07 -5.97
C VAL A 116 7.69 -5.38 -5.43
N PRO A 117 7.59 -6.50 -6.19
CA PRO A 117 8.16 -7.77 -5.76
C PRO A 117 9.64 -7.64 -5.44
N CYS A 118 10.07 -8.16 -4.28
CA CYS A 118 11.48 -8.06 -3.85
C CYS A 118 12.43 -8.73 -4.85
N SER A 119 11.98 -9.75 -5.58
CA SER A 119 12.75 -10.40 -6.65
C SER A 119 13.04 -9.51 -7.86
N PHE A 120 12.36 -8.35 -8.00
CA PHE A 120 12.67 -7.37 -9.04
C PHE A 120 13.78 -6.41 -8.63
N LEU A 121 14.13 -6.38 -7.34
CA LEU A 121 15.12 -5.47 -6.77
C LEU A 121 16.52 -6.09 -6.76
N LYS A 122 17.51 -5.20 -6.82
CA LYS A 122 18.93 -5.46 -6.60
C LYS A 122 19.36 -4.70 -5.35
N ASP A 123 20.47 -5.09 -4.76
CA ASP A 123 21.02 -4.41 -3.58
C ASP A 123 21.28 -2.92 -3.83
N SER A 124 21.76 -2.58 -5.03
CA SER A 124 21.97 -1.19 -5.46
C SER A 124 21.75 -0.98 -6.96
N GLY A 125 21.63 0.28 -7.37
CA GLY A 125 21.51 0.65 -8.78
C GLY A 125 20.18 0.24 -9.42
N ASN A 126 19.09 0.28 -8.64
CA ASN A 126 17.75 0.03 -9.17
C ASN A 126 17.27 1.21 -10.02
N SER A 127 16.45 0.93 -11.03
CA SER A 127 15.82 1.93 -11.88
C SER A 127 14.31 1.86 -11.79
N LEU A 128 13.64 2.98 -11.56
CA LEU A 128 12.20 3.16 -11.70
C LEU A 128 11.94 3.94 -12.99
N VAL A 129 11.11 3.39 -13.88
CA VAL A 129 10.61 4.09 -15.07
C VAL A 129 9.10 4.21 -14.96
N LEU A 130 8.56 5.40 -15.16
CA LEU A 130 7.12 5.67 -15.16
C LEU A 130 6.70 6.32 -16.47
N PHE A 131 5.58 5.88 -17.02
CA PHE A 131 4.84 6.61 -18.03
C PHE A 131 3.63 7.29 -17.39
N GLU A 132 3.61 8.62 -17.41
CA GLU A 132 2.56 9.46 -16.83
C GLU A 132 1.63 10.03 -17.92
N GLU A 133 0.39 9.60 -17.91
CA GLU A 133 -0.65 9.92 -18.88
C GLU A 133 -1.34 11.25 -18.58
N PHE A 134 -1.63 11.54 -17.30
CA PHE A 134 -2.50 12.66 -16.88
C PHE A 134 -1.71 13.88 -16.42
N GLY A 135 -0.44 13.69 -16.07
CA GLY A 135 0.44 14.72 -15.50
C GLY A 135 0.49 14.60 -13.98
N GLY A 136 1.69 14.75 -13.43
CA GLY A 136 1.93 14.67 -11.99
C GLY A 136 3.29 15.25 -11.62
N ASN A 137 3.56 15.27 -10.32
CA ASN A 137 4.82 15.70 -9.74
C ASN A 137 5.53 14.50 -9.09
N PRO A 138 6.65 14.02 -9.67
CA PRO A 138 7.37 12.85 -9.16
C PRO A 138 8.17 13.13 -7.89
N SER A 139 8.31 14.38 -7.43
CA SER A 139 9.15 14.72 -6.27
C SER A 139 8.67 14.12 -4.94
N SER A 140 7.43 13.61 -4.88
CA SER A 140 6.87 12.94 -3.70
C SER A 140 6.90 11.41 -3.77
N ILE A 141 7.42 10.83 -4.86
CA ILE A 141 7.53 9.37 -5.00
C ILE A 141 8.53 8.84 -3.97
N SER A 142 8.15 7.77 -3.28
CA SER A 142 9.03 7.10 -2.31
C SER A 142 8.83 5.60 -2.30
N PHE A 143 9.88 4.86 -1.99
CA PHE A 143 9.82 3.42 -1.70
C PHE A 143 9.71 3.23 -0.19
N GLN A 144 8.82 2.33 0.21
CA GLN A 144 8.53 2.02 1.62
C GLN A 144 8.41 0.51 1.80
N THR A 145 8.70 0.03 3.00
CA THR A 145 8.42 -1.35 3.39
C THR A 145 7.07 -1.43 4.10
N VAL A 146 6.37 -2.55 3.92
CA VAL A 146 5.11 -2.83 4.60
C VAL A 146 5.36 -3.85 5.70
N VAL A 147 5.08 -3.41 6.94
CA VAL A 147 5.12 -4.28 8.12
C VAL A 147 3.73 -4.47 8.68
N VAL A 148 3.45 -5.67 9.17
CA VAL A 148 2.25 -5.92 9.98
C VAL A 148 2.41 -5.12 11.26
N GLY A 149 1.50 -4.18 11.50
CA GLY A 149 1.53 -3.32 12.70
C GLY A 149 0.99 -4.03 13.92
N SER A 150 -0.32 -4.25 13.97
CA SER A 150 -1.02 -4.81 15.14
C SER A 150 -2.05 -5.85 14.71
N VAL A 151 -2.22 -6.88 15.52
CA VAL A 151 -3.24 -7.93 15.36
C VAL A 151 -4.17 -7.91 16.56
N PHE A 152 -5.46 -8.14 16.32
CA PHE A 152 -6.50 -8.24 17.35
C PHE A 152 -7.14 -9.62 17.30
N SER A 153 -7.38 -10.20 18.47
CA SER A 153 -7.93 -11.55 18.59
C SER A 153 -8.82 -11.65 19.82
N HIS A 154 -9.93 -12.37 19.68
CA HIS A 154 -10.81 -12.76 20.78
C HIS A 154 -10.83 -14.28 20.87
N VAL A 155 -10.74 -14.81 22.09
CA VAL A 155 -10.79 -16.24 22.36
C VAL A 155 -11.76 -16.49 23.50
N GLU A 156 -12.64 -17.48 23.32
CA GLU A 156 -13.57 -17.89 24.37
C GLU A 156 -12.85 -18.69 25.47
N GLU A 157 -13.44 -18.75 26.65
CA GLU A 157 -12.88 -19.49 27.78
C GLU A 157 -12.61 -20.96 27.40
N LYS A 158 -11.49 -21.51 27.87
CA LYS A 158 -11.01 -22.89 27.61
C LYS A 158 -10.54 -23.18 26.19
N ASN A 159 -10.51 -22.18 25.30
CA ASN A 159 -9.84 -22.31 24.01
C ASN A 159 -8.41 -21.77 24.07
N THR A 160 -7.57 -22.27 23.17
CA THR A 160 -6.18 -21.85 23.03
C THR A 160 -6.03 -20.95 21.81
N LEU A 161 -5.41 -19.79 22.01
CA LEU A 161 -5.01 -18.88 20.95
C LEU A 161 -3.50 -18.99 20.77
N GLU A 162 -3.08 -19.29 19.54
CA GLU A 162 -1.68 -19.29 19.14
C GLU A 162 -1.46 -18.16 18.13
N LEU A 163 -0.52 -17.27 18.43
CA LEU A 163 -0.11 -16.19 17.56
C LEU A 163 1.38 -16.36 17.24
N SER A 164 1.68 -16.50 15.95
CA SER A 164 3.04 -16.61 15.46
C SER A 164 3.29 -15.57 14.37
N CYS A 165 4.45 -14.94 14.42
CA CYS A 165 5.01 -14.18 13.31
C CYS A 165 6.22 -14.94 12.73
N SER A 166 6.71 -14.53 11.56
CA SER A 166 7.95 -15.10 11.00
C SER A 166 9.11 -14.97 11.99
N GLU A 167 10.06 -15.90 12.02
CA GLU A 167 11.16 -15.88 13.00
C GLU A 167 11.99 -14.58 12.99
N GLU A 168 12.07 -13.93 11.83
CA GLU A 168 12.74 -12.63 11.64
C GLU A 168 11.96 -11.44 12.24
N ARG A 169 10.69 -11.64 12.59
CA ARG A 169 9.78 -10.59 13.07
C ARG A 169 9.01 -11.08 14.30
N PRO A 170 9.63 -11.11 15.49
CA PRO A 170 8.93 -11.49 16.70
C PRO A 170 7.84 -10.47 17.04
N ILE A 171 6.78 -10.93 17.72
CA ILE A 171 5.77 -10.03 18.29
C ILE A 171 6.49 -9.11 19.30
N SER A 172 6.47 -7.81 19.03
CA SER A 172 7.25 -6.82 19.78
C SER A 172 6.64 -6.54 21.16
N ALA A 173 5.32 -6.46 21.22
CA ALA A 173 4.57 -6.15 22.43
C ALA A 173 3.13 -6.68 22.37
N ILE A 174 2.54 -6.88 23.54
CA ILE A 174 1.10 -6.97 23.75
C ILE A 174 0.69 -5.63 24.36
N GLU A 175 -0.13 -4.87 23.62
CA GLU A 175 -0.56 -3.52 24.01
C GLU A 175 -1.75 -3.55 24.97
N PHE A 176 -2.66 -4.52 24.79
CA PHE A 176 -3.87 -4.65 25.60
C PHE A 176 -4.27 -6.11 25.78
N ALA A 177 -4.77 -6.44 26.98
CA ALA A 177 -5.41 -7.72 27.26
C ALA A 177 -6.47 -7.55 28.36
N SER A 178 -7.59 -8.26 28.24
CA SER A 178 -8.67 -8.30 29.22
C SER A 178 -9.36 -9.66 29.18
N PHE A 179 -9.81 -10.13 30.35
CA PHE A 179 -10.69 -11.32 30.47
C PHE A 179 -12.18 -10.94 30.54
N GLY A 180 -12.49 -9.65 30.40
CA GLY A 180 -13.81 -9.11 30.56
C GLY A 180 -14.46 -8.74 29.24
N SER A 181 -15.21 -7.63 29.26
CA SER A 181 -15.92 -7.07 28.12
C SER A 181 -15.20 -5.79 27.65
N PRO A 182 -14.05 -5.87 26.96
CA PRO A 182 -13.31 -4.67 26.56
C PRO A 182 -14.14 -3.80 25.60
N GLN A 183 -13.96 -2.49 25.69
CA GLN A 183 -14.55 -1.52 24.76
C GLN A 183 -13.50 -1.04 23.77
N GLY A 184 -13.89 -0.94 22.50
CA GLY A 184 -13.01 -0.58 21.40
C GLY A 184 -13.45 -1.26 20.10
N ALA A 185 -12.85 -0.86 18.99
CA ALA A 185 -13.05 -1.48 17.68
C ALA A 185 -11.68 -1.79 17.08
N CYS A 186 -11.52 -2.90 16.37
CA CYS A 186 -10.25 -3.24 15.71
C CYS A 186 -9.94 -2.25 14.57
N GLY A 187 -8.73 -1.72 14.50
CA GLY A 187 -8.32 -0.81 13.41
C GLY A 187 -6.94 -0.17 13.60
N SER A 188 -6.52 0.67 12.65
CA SER A 188 -5.20 1.33 12.67
C SER A 188 -4.99 2.30 13.84
N THR A 189 -6.06 2.76 14.49
CA THR A 189 -6.07 3.74 15.59
C THR A 189 -6.86 3.23 16.80
N SER A 190 -7.01 1.92 16.92
CA SER A 190 -7.85 1.32 17.95
C SER A 190 -7.19 1.34 19.33
N ILE A 191 -7.77 2.12 20.23
CA ILE A 191 -7.46 2.10 21.66
C ILE A 191 -8.53 1.25 22.33
N PHE A 192 -8.12 0.14 22.95
CA PHE A 192 -9.00 -0.68 23.77
C PHE A 192 -8.96 -0.21 25.23
N THR A 193 -10.12 -0.16 25.85
CA THR A 193 -10.27 0.14 27.27
C THR A 193 -11.01 -0.99 27.98
N LYS A 194 -10.78 -1.09 29.29
CA LYS A 194 -11.49 -2.02 30.15
C LYS A 194 -12.98 -1.65 30.19
N GLY A 195 -13.87 -2.62 30.02
CA GLY A 195 -15.30 -2.38 30.14
C GLY A 195 -15.81 -2.53 31.58
N SER A 196 -17.13 -2.60 31.71
CA SER A 196 -17.82 -2.73 33.00
C SER A 196 -17.58 -4.08 33.68
N CYS A 197 -17.38 -5.14 32.90
CA CYS A 197 -16.91 -6.43 33.38
C CYS A 197 -15.42 -6.53 33.04
N ASP A 198 -14.54 -6.60 34.03
CA ASP A 198 -13.11 -6.87 33.85
C ASP A 198 -12.53 -7.54 35.11
N SER A 199 -11.36 -8.16 34.96
CA SER A 199 -10.65 -8.73 36.09
C SER A 199 -10.11 -7.65 37.01
N ASN A 200 -10.21 -7.87 38.33
CA ASN A 200 -9.49 -7.08 39.34
C ASN A 200 -7.97 -7.24 39.25
N LYS A 201 -7.47 -8.26 38.54
CA LYS A 201 -6.05 -8.45 38.27
C LYS A 201 -5.65 -7.76 36.98
N ASP A 202 -4.41 -7.28 36.94
CA ASP A 202 -3.83 -6.80 35.69
C ASP A 202 -3.50 -7.98 34.78
N VAL A 203 -4.39 -8.23 33.81
CA VAL A 203 -4.25 -9.32 32.84
C VAL A 203 -3.00 -9.15 31.99
N LEU A 204 -2.62 -7.91 31.69
CA LEU A 204 -1.48 -7.63 30.83
C LEU A 204 -0.16 -8.08 31.46
N SER A 205 0.06 -7.79 32.75
CA SER A 205 1.24 -8.28 33.47
C SER A 205 1.28 -9.80 33.63
N LEU A 206 0.12 -10.45 33.81
CA LEU A 206 0.03 -11.91 33.87
C LEU A 206 0.49 -12.56 32.56
N ILE A 207 0.01 -12.05 31.42
CA ILE A 207 0.39 -12.53 30.10
C ILE A 207 1.87 -12.20 29.82
N LYS A 208 2.33 -10.98 30.10
CA LYS A 208 3.74 -10.60 29.90
C LYS A 208 4.71 -11.45 30.72
N LYS A 209 4.30 -11.96 31.90
CA LYS A 209 5.11 -12.89 32.70
C LYS A 209 5.26 -14.27 32.04
N HIS A 210 4.29 -14.70 31.25
CA HIS A 210 4.26 -16.00 30.57
C HIS A 210 4.66 -15.91 29.10
N TYR A 211 4.72 -14.70 28.55
CA TYR A 211 5.24 -14.39 27.24
C TYR A 211 6.75 -14.63 27.24
N LYS A 212 7.16 -15.79 26.73
CA LYS A 212 8.56 -16.08 26.43
C LYS A 212 8.84 -15.53 25.03
N LYS A 213 9.81 -14.63 24.94
CA LYS A 213 10.42 -14.24 23.66
C LYS A 213 11.13 -15.43 23.03
#